data_AF-A0A9D6M7Z4-F1
#
_entry.id   AF-A0A9D6M7Z4-F1
#
_cell.length_a   1.000
_cell.length_b   1.000
_cell.length_c   1.000
_cell.angle_alpha   90.00
_cell.angle_beta   90.00
_cell.angle_gamma   90.00
#
_symmetry.space_group_name_H-M   'P 1'
#
loop_
_entity.id
_entity.type
_entity.pdbx_description
1 polymer ?
#
loop_
_entity_poly.entity_id
_entity_poly.type
_entity_poly.pdbx_seq_one_letter_code
_entity_poly.pdbx_strand_id
1 'polypeptide(L)'
;MPNYIWQRPNWTSFRWDASAILPAISECRMRQGRLLCRVSSLGITLEQQAQTEIIVEETVKTSAIEGENLSRESVRSSVARRLGLPSAGLPVDRHIDGLVSVLLDATRNFDAQLTVKRLHGWHAALFPTGYSGLHKIRVGKWRGAEPMRVVSGPVGKEKIHFDAPPSNRIE
;
A
#
# COMPACT_ATOMS: atom_id res chain seq x y z
N MET A 1 17.43 -14.55 23.09
CA MET A 1 16.58 -14.25 21.91
C MET A 1 16.17 -12.79 21.96
N PRO A 2 16.13 -12.07 20.84
CA PRO A 2 15.66 -10.68 20.83
C PRO A 2 14.19 -10.63 21.29
N ASN A 3 13.85 -9.60 22.09
CA ASN A 3 12.48 -9.35 22.54
C ASN A 3 11.83 -8.36 21.55
N TYR A 4 10.96 -8.86 20.69
CA TYR A 4 10.28 -8.06 19.67
C TYR A 4 9.19 -7.19 20.29
N ILE A 5 8.84 -6.08 19.63
CA ILE A 5 7.84 -5.12 20.15
C ILE A 5 6.52 -5.83 20.49
N TRP A 6 6.06 -6.75 19.64
CA TRP A 6 4.80 -7.48 19.81
C TRP A 6 4.77 -8.46 21.00
N GLN A 7 5.93 -8.78 21.57
CA GLN A 7 6.02 -9.64 22.75
C GLN A 7 5.78 -8.87 24.05
N ARG A 8 5.74 -7.52 24.00
CA ARG A 8 5.41 -6.69 25.16
C ARG A 8 3.90 -6.76 25.45
N PRO A 9 3.46 -6.86 26.72
CA PRO A 9 2.03 -6.99 27.05
C PRO A 9 1.13 -5.89 26.46
N ASN A 10 1.63 -4.67 26.39
CA ASN A 10 0.87 -3.49 25.97
C ASN A 10 1.27 -2.99 24.55
N TRP A 11 1.80 -3.86 23.70
CA TRP A 11 2.36 -3.44 22.41
C TRP A 11 1.34 -2.80 21.45
N THR A 12 0.05 -3.17 21.56
CA THR A 12 -1.05 -2.55 20.82
C THR A 12 -1.51 -1.23 21.43
N SER A 13 -1.22 -1.00 22.72
CA SER A 13 -1.53 0.24 23.44
C SER A 13 -0.36 1.21 23.32
N PHE A 14 -0.17 1.74 22.12
CA PHE A 14 0.94 2.66 21.83
C PHE A 14 0.86 3.90 22.74
N ARG A 15 1.98 4.25 23.38
CA ARG A 15 2.12 5.48 24.15
C ARG A 15 3.16 6.35 23.46
N TRP A 16 2.86 7.63 23.33
CA TRP A 16 3.75 8.60 22.69
C TRP A 16 3.77 9.89 23.49
N ASP A 17 4.88 10.60 23.37
CA ASP A 17 5.02 11.95 23.92
C ASP A 17 4.46 12.95 22.91
N ALA A 18 3.32 13.56 23.24
CA ALA A 18 2.69 14.58 22.41
C ALA A 18 3.63 15.77 22.18
N SER A 19 4.38 16.21 23.20
CA SER A 19 5.27 17.36 23.09
C SER A 19 6.42 17.12 22.09
N ALA A 20 6.90 15.89 21.99
CA ALA A 20 7.94 15.50 21.04
C ALA A 20 7.46 15.49 19.58
N ILE A 21 6.20 15.14 19.32
CA ILE A 21 5.66 15.02 17.95
C ILE A 21 4.95 16.28 17.45
N LEU A 22 4.45 17.12 18.35
CA LEU A 22 3.68 18.32 18.03
C LEU A 22 4.41 19.27 17.05
N PRO A 23 5.72 19.53 17.15
CA PRO A 23 6.42 20.38 16.19
C PRO A 23 6.35 19.83 14.76
N ALA A 24 6.64 18.55 14.56
CA ALA A 24 6.63 17.90 13.25
C ALA A 24 5.22 17.85 12.64
N ILE A 25 4.19 17.56 13.46
CA ILE A 25 2.80 17.58 13.02
C ILE A 25 2.38 18.99 12.60
N SER A 26 2.76 20.01 13.39
CA SER A 26 2.41 21.40 13.10
C SER A 26 3.03 21.88 11.79
N GLU A 27 4.31 21.54 11.56
CA GLU A 27 4.98 21.84 10.31
C GLU A 27 4.32 21.12 9.12
N CYS A 28 3.99 19.83 9.27
CA CYS A 28 3.29 19.06 8.24
C CYS A 28 1.93 19.71 7.88
N ARG A 29 1.13 20.09 8.90
CA ARG A 29 -0.15 20.77 8.70
C ARG A 29 0.00 22.12 8.00
N MET A 30 1.01 22.92 8.36
CA MET A 30 1.28 24.19 7.67
C MET A 30 1.62 23.96 6.19
N ARG A 31 2.47 22.97 5.88
CA ARG A 31 2.82 22.62 4.49
C ARG A 31 1.61 22.11 3.71
N GLN A 32 0.78 21.27 4.33
CA GLN A 32 -0.48 20.79 3.76
C GLN A 32 -1.43 21.94 3.43
N GLY A 33 -1.64 22.89 4.35
CA GLY A 33 -2.50 24.05 4.12
C GLY A 33 -2.02 24.93 2.95
N ARG A 34 -0.69 25.16 2.85
CA ARG A 34 -0.10 25.88 1.71
C ARG A 34 -0.36 25.18 0.38
N LEU A 35 -0.26 23.85 0.34
CA LEU A 35 -0.55 23.06 -0.85
C LEU A 35 -2.04 23.18 -1.23
N LEU A 36 -2.95 22.97 -0.28
CA LEU A 36 -4.39 23.06 -0.52
C LEU A 36 -4.81 24.45 -1.02
N CYS A 37 -4.24 25.52 -0.48
CA CYS A 37 -4.48 26.88 -0.95
C CYS A 37 -4.07 27.05 -2.42
N ARG A 38 -2.88 26.57 -2.79
CA ARG A 38 -2.42 26.60 -4.20
C ARG A 38 -3.32 25.75 -5.10
N VAL A 39 -3.72 24.57 -4.66
CA VAL A 39 -4.63 23.70 -5.42
C VAL A 39 -5.99 24.37 -5.61
N SER A 40 -6.55 25.01 -4.58
CA SER A 40 -7.82 25.73 -4.69
C SER A 40 -7.79 26.93 -5.63
N SER A 41 -6.60 27.49 -5.90
CA SER A 41 -6.41 28.55 -6.90
C SER A 41 -6.33 28.03 -8.34
N LEU A 42 -6.13 26.72 -8.52
CA LEU A 42 -6.11 26.03 -9.81
C LEU A 42 -7.55 25.51 -10.09
N GLY A 43 -8.09 25.77 -11.28
CA GLY A 43 -9.47 25.41 -11.61
C GLY A 43 -9.79 23.91 -11.60
N ILE A 44 -11.08 23.56 -11.49
CA ILE A 44 -11.63 22.19 -11.30
C ILE A 44 -11.09 21.15 -12.31
N THR A 45 -10.82 21.55 -13.56
CA THR A 45 -10.33 20.63 -14.60
C THR A 45 -8.94 20.03 -14.31
N LEU A 46 -8.12 20.70 -13.50
CA LEU A 46 -6.83 20.17 -13.06
C LEU A 46 -6.97 19.03 -12.05
N GLU A 47 -8.12 18.88 -11.38
CA GLU A 47 -8.28 17.95 -10.27
C GLU A 47 -8.25 16.48 -10.72
N GLN A 48 -9.00 16.11 -11.77
CA GLN A 48 -9.03 14.72 -12.26
C GLN A 48 -7.74 14.29 -12.96
N GLN A 49 -7.12 15.21 -13.72
CA GLN A 49 -5.83 14.96 -14.34
C GLN A 49 -4.74 14.82 -13.28
N ALA A 50 -4.72 15.71 -12.27
CA ALA A 50 -3.80 15.61 -11.15
C ALA A 50 -4.01 14.30 -10.36
N GLN A 51 -5.26 13.91 -10.09
CA GLN A 51 -5.55 12.63 -9.44
C GLN A 51 -5.00 11.45 -10.26
N THR A 52 -5.15 11.49 -11.58
CA THR A 52 -4.59 10.47 -12.47
C THR A 52 -3.07 10.41 -12.32
N GLU A 53 -2.37 11.53 -12.44
CA GLU A 53 -0.90 11.57 -12.31
C GLU A 53 -0.42 11.11 -10.94
N ILE A 54 -1.11 11.51 -9.86
CA ILE A 54 -0.76 11.12 -8.50
C ILE A 54 -0.86 9.61 -8.34
N ILE A 55 -1.97 8.99 -8.77
CA ILE A 55 -2.14 7.53 -8.65
C ILE A 55 -1.17 6.78 -9.57
N VAL A 56 -0.87 7.31 -10.76
CA VAL A 56 0.15 6.74 -11.65
C VAL A 56 1.52 6.74 -10.98
N GLU A 57 1.92 7.88 -10.42
CA GLU A 57 3.21 8.01 -9.73
C GLU A 57 3.28 7.09 -8.52
N GLU A 58 2.24 7.06 -7.69
CA GLU A 58 2.16 6.19 -6.52
C GLU A 58 2.28 4.71 -6.90
N THR A 59 1.56 4.28 -7.95
CA THR A 59 1.61 2.90 -8.45
C THR A 59 3.02 2.53 -8.92
N VAL A 60 3.69 3.39 -9.68
CA VAL A 60 5.05 3.13 -10.17
C VAL A 60 6.05 3.10 -9.01
N LYS A 61 5.94 4.02 -8.05
CA LYS A 61 6.89 4.13 -6.93
C LYS A 61 6.71 3.00 -5.92
N THR A 62 5.47 2.63 -5.57
CA THR A 62 5.24 1.52 -4.64
C THR A 62 5.73 0.20 -5.23
N SER A 63 5.50 -0.05 -6.54
CA SER A 63 6.03 -1.23 -7.21
C SER A 63 7.54 -1.24 -7.28
N ALA A 64 8.18 -0.09 -7.52
CA ALA A 64 9.64 -0.01 -7.56
C ALA A 64 10.30 -0.36 -6.21
N ILE A 65 9.65 -0.07 -5.08
CA ILE A 65 10.12 -0.48 -3.75
C ILE A 65 10.12 -2.01 -3.63
N GLU A 66 9.12 -2.67 -4.20
CA GLU A 66 9.02 -4.14 -4.28
C GLU A 66 9.94 -4.75 -5.37
N GLY A 67 10.72 -3.92 -6.07
CA GLY A 67 11.61 -4.35 -7.16
C GLY A 67 10.90 -4.57 -8.50
N GLU A 68 9.64 -4.18 -8.62
CA GLU A 68 8.85 -4.27 -9.85
C GLU A 68 8.97 -3.00 -10.69
N ASN A 69 9.38 -3.15 -11.95
CA ASN A 69 9.45 -2.04 -12.91
C ASN A 69 8.22 -2.07 -13.83
N LEU A 70 7.18 -1.33 -13.47
CA LEU A 70 5.96 -1.23 -14.27
C LEU A 70 6.09 -0.18 -15.39
N SER A 71 5.49 -0.44 -16.57
CA SER A 71 5.35 0.57 -17.62
C SER A 71 4.40 1.68 -17.16
N ARG A 72 4.90 2.92 -17.16
CA ARG A 72 4.11 4.10 -16.78
C ARG A 72 2.89 4.27 -17.68
N GLU A 73 3.00 3.97 -18.96
CA GLU A 73 1.91 4.05 -19.94
C GLU A 73 0.82 3.03 -19.63
N SER A 74 1.21 1.81 -19.26
CA SER A 74 0.28 0.73 -18.90
C SER A 74 -0.46 1.06 -17.61
N VAL A 75 0.25 1.57 -16.61
CA VAL A 75 -0.33 2.10 -15.36
C VAL A 75 -1.30 3.23 -15.67
N ARG A 76 -0.91 4.23 -16.47
CA ARG A 76 -1.77 5.35 -16.86
C ARG A 76 -3.05 4.88 -17.55
N SER A 77 -2.96 3.91 -18.45
CA SER A 77 -4.11 3.31 -19.12
C SER A 77 -5.07 2.63 -18.14
N SER A 78 -4.52 1.89 -17.16
CA SER A 78 -5.30 1.26 -16.09
C SER A 78 -6.03 2.29 -15.21
N VAL A 79 -5.31 3.32 -14.75
CA VAL A 79 -5.89 4.40 -13.94
C VAL A 79 -6.99 5.14 -14.72
N ALA A 80 -6.73 5.56 -15.96
CA ALA A 80 -7.70 6.26 -16.79
C ALA A 80 -9.02 5.46 -16.93
N ARG A 81 -8.92 4.16 -17.20
CA ARG A 81 -10.08 3.27 -17.32
C ARG A 81 -10.90 3.19 -16.03
N ARG A 82 -10.22 3.09 -14.88
CA ARG A 82 -10.85 3.05 -13.55
C ARG A 82 -11.52 4.37 -13.16
N LEU A 83 -11.00 5.49 -13.68
CA LEU A 83 -11.56 6.82 -13.49
C LEU A 83 -12.64 7.20 -14.51
N GLY A 84 -12.93 6.33 -15.49
CA GLY A 84 -13.88 6.63 -16.57
C GLY A 84 -13.36 7.63 -17.61
N LEU A 85 -12.05 7.80 -17.71
CA LEU A 85 -11.37 8.69 -18.65
C LEU A 85 -11.01 7.96 -19.96
N PRO A 86 -10.87 8.69 -21.08
CA PRO A 86 -10.34 8.12 -22.32
C PRO A 86 -8.99 7.44 -22.10
N SER A 87 -8.81 6.24 -22.64
CA SER A 87 -7.55 5.47 -22.52
C SER A 87 -7.04 5.07 -23.90
N ALA A 88 -5.73 4.88 -24.02
CA ALA A 88 -5.06 4.54 -25.29
C ALA A 88 -5.32 3.09 -25.76
N GLY A 89 -6.24 2.35 -25.14
CA GLY A 89 -6.58 0.98 -25.54
C GLY A 89 -5.46 -0.05 -25.32
N LEU A 90 -4.48 0.24 -24.45
CA LEU A 90 -3.38 -0.67 -24.15
C LEU A 90 -3.88 -1.99 -23.52
N PRO A 91 -3.15 -3.11 -23.72
CA PRO A 91 -3.49 -4.41 -23.13
C PRO A 91 -3.70 -4.33 -21.62
N VAL A 92 -4.61 -5.18 -21.13
CA VAL A 92 -4.97 -5.21 -19.71
C VAL A 92 -3.97 -6.08 -18.96
N ASP A 93 -3.23 -5.47 -18.05
CA ASP A 93 -2.45 -6.19 -17.06
C ASP A 93 -3.26 -6.30 -15.75
N ARG A 94 -3.62 -7.53 -15.39
CA ARG A 94 -4.43 -7.81 -14.19
C ARG A 94 -3.69 -7.49 -12.89
N HIS A 95 -2.37 -7.59 -12.90
CA HIS A 95 -1.53 -7.24 -11.74
C HIS A 95 -1.58 -5.73 -11.50
N ILE A 96 -1.35 -4.95 -12.56
CA ILE A 96 -1.45 -3.48 -12.51
C ILE A 96 -2.86 -3.05 -12.12
N ASP A 97 -3.90 -3.62 -12.76
CA ASP A 97 -5.29 -3.30 -12.44
C ASP A 97 -5.63 -3.62 -10.97
N GLY A 98 -5.09 -4.70 -10.44
CA GLY A 98 -5.22 -5.09 -9.04
C GLY A 98 -4.64 -4.04 -8.11
N LEU A 99 -3.39 -3.66 -8.31
CA LEU A 99 -2.71 -2.63 -7.52
C LEU A 99 -3.40 -1.27 -7.61
N VAL A 100 -3.77 -0.82 -8.81
CA VAL A 100 -4.51 0.43 -9.03
C VAL A 100 -5.86 0.39 -8.31
N SER A 101 -6.54 -0.76 -8.26
CA SER A 101 -7.79 -0.92 -7.49
C SER A 101 -7.58 -0.67 -6.00
N VAL A 102 -6.51 -1.23 -5.44
CA VAL A 102 -6.20 -1.09 -4.01
C VAL A 102 -5.88 0.36 -3.69
N LEU A 103 -5.06 1.02 -4.50
CA LEU A 103 -4.72 2.43 -4.30
C LEU A 103 -5.93 3.35 -4.41
N LEU A 104 -6.81 3.12 -5.39
CA LEU A 104 -8.05 3.90 -5.53
C LEU A 104 -9.01 3.66 -4.37
N ASP A 105 -9.18 2.42 -3.92
CA ASP A 105 -10.04 2.12 -2.77
C ASP A 105 -9.46 2.73 -1.48
N ALA A 106 -8.15 2.62 -1.25
CA ALA A 106 -7.48 3.18 -0.08
C ALA A 106 -7.59 4.71 -0.04
N THR A 107 -7.41 5.38 -1.18
CA THR A 107 -7.43 6.86 -1.26
C THR A 107 -8.83 7.46 -1.29
N ARG A 108 -9.84 6.74 -1.78
CA ARG A 108 -11.22 7.24 -1.84
C ARG A 108 -12.06 6.87 -0.63
N ASN A 109 -11.79 5.69 -0.05
CA ASN A 109 -12.55 5.17 1.09
C ASN A 109 -11.65 5.14 2.35
N PHE A 110 -10.81 6.17 2.54
CA PHE A 110 -9.87 6.23 3.67
C PHE A 110 -10.58 6.34 5.03
N ASP A 111 -11.76 6.96 5.06
CA ASP A 111 -12.59 7.08 6.27
C ASP A 111 -13.42 5.81 6.57
N ALA A 112 -13.50 4.87 5.63
CA ALA A 112 -14.23 3.63 5.85
C ALA A 112 -13.42 2.67 6.75
N GLN A 113 -14.11 1.97 7.65
CA GLN A 113 -13.47 1.01 8.56
C GLN A 113 -12.66 -0.03 7.79
N LEU A 114 -11.45 -0.31 8.27
CA LEU A 114 -10.59 -1.36 7.73
C LEU A 114 -11.06 -2.73 8.24
N THR A 115 -11.96 -3.37 7.48
CA THR A 115 -12.49 -4.70 7.83
C THR A 115 -11.61 -5.82 7.29
N VAL A 116 -11.70 -7.01 7.90
CA VAL A 116 -11.03 -8.24 7.41
C VAL A 116 -11.40 -8.53 5.95
N LYS A 117 -12.67 -8.37 5.59
CA LYS A 117 -13.14 -8.55 4.21
C LYS A 117 -12.44 -7.59 3.24
N ARG A 118 -12.27 -6.32 3.62
CA ARG A 118 -11.59 -5.31 2.82
C ARG A 118 -10.10 -5.62 2.65
N LEU A 119 -9.41 -5.95 3.75
CA LEU A 119 -8.01 -6.38 3.74
C LEU A 119 -7.77 -7.61 2.86
N HIS A 120 -8.62 -8.64 3.01
CA HIS A 120 -8.56 -9.83 2.17
C HIS A 120 -8.86 -9.51 0.71
N GLY A 121 -9.81 -8.62 0.43
CA GLY A 121 -10.11 -8.16 -0.91
C GLY A 121 -8.91 -7.46 -1.56
N TRP A 122 -8.21 -6.59 -0.82
CA TRP A 122 -6.99 -5.95 -1.31
C TRP A 122 -5.89 -6.96 -1.61
N HIS A 123 -5.62 -7.89 -0.69
CA HIS A 123 -4.65 -8.96 -0.94
C HIS A 123 -5.05 -9.84 -2.13
N ALA A 124 -6.34 -10.07 -2.37
CA ALA A 124 -6.81 -10.80 -3.54
C ALA A 124 -6.60 -10.05 -4.86
N ALA A 125 -6.79 -8.73 -4.84
CA ALA A 125 -6.53 -7.88 -5.99
C ALA A 125 -5.04 -7.88 -6.37
N LEU A 126 -4.13 -7.87 -5.39
CA LEU A 126 -2.68 -7.89 -5.63
C LEU A 126 -2.16 -9.22 -6.19
N PHE A 127 -2.87 -10.33 -5.96
CA PHE A 127 -2.43 -11.67 -6.39
C PHE A 127 -3.52 -12.41 -7.18
N PRO A 128 -3.92 -11.90 -8.35
CA PRO A 128 -5.10 -12.38 -9.07
C PRO A 128 -4.97 -13.82 -9.58
N THR A 129 -3.75 -14.34 -9.71
CA THR A 129 -3.47 -15.71 -10.17
C THR A 129 -3.42 -16.72 -9.03
N GLY A 130 -3.29 -16.28 -7.78
CA GLY A 130 -2.97 -17.19 -6.67
C GLY A 130 -1.49 -17.49 -6.49
N TYR A 131 -0.60 -16.83 -7.24
CA TYR A 131 0.83 -17.10 -7.26
C TYR A 131 1.66 -15.84 -6.99
N SER A 132 2.81 -16.03 -6.34
CA SER A 132 3.92 -15.08 -6.29
C SER A 132 5.11 -15.72 -7.01
N GLY A 133 5.44 -15.21 -8.19
CA GLY A 133 6.32 -15.92 -9.12
C GLY A 133 5.78 -17.30 -9.46
N LEU A 134 6.59 -18.35 -9.24
CA LEU A 134 6.20 -19.75 -9.45
C LEU A 134 5.59 -20.42 -8.21
N HIS A 135 5.48 -19.68 -7.10
CA HIS A 135 5.02 -20.24 -5.83
C HIS A 135 3.53 -19.96 -5.63
N LYS A 136 2.76 -21.03 -5.39
CA LYS A 136 1.36 -20.90 -4.99
C LYS A 136 1.27 -20.30 -3.59
N ILE A 137 0.42 -19.30 -3.41
CA ILE A 137 0.24 -18.60 -2.14
C ILE A 137 -1.22 -18.64 -1.68
N ARG A 138 -1.42 -18.34 -0.39
CA ARG A 138 -2.76 -18.14 0.18
C ARG A 138 -3.20 -16.72 -0.14
N VAL A 139 -4.21 -16.59 -1.00
CA VAL A 139 -4.70 -15.28 -1.44
C VAL A 139 -5.99 -14.90 -0.72
N GLY A 140 -6.07 -13.65 -0.24
CA GLY A 140 -7.25 -13.11 0.42
C GLY A 140 -7.58 -13.80 1.75
N LYS A 141 -6.54 -14.21 2.48
CA LYS A 141 -6.63 -14.91 3.77
C LYS A 141 -5.44 -14.54 4.64
N TRP A 142 -5.58 -14.70 5.94
CA TRP A 142 -4.44 -14.68 6.86
C TRP A 142 -3.41 -15.75 6.50
N ARG A 143 -2.16 -15.49 6.87
CA ARG A 143 -1.06 -16.45 6.71
C ARG A 143 -1.28 -17.70 7.55
N GLY A 144 -0.70 -18.82 7.12
CA GLY A 144 -0.78 -20.09 7.86
C GLY A 144 0.27 -20.21 8.97
N ALA A 145 0.58 -21.44 9.38
CA ALA A 145 1.51 -21.74 10.48
C ALA A 145 2.96 -21.26 10.22
N GLU A 146 3.32 -21.03 8.96
CA GLU A 146 4.67 -20.60 8.59
C GLU A 146 5.07 -19.26 9.24
N PRO A 147 6.31 -19.13 9.71
CA PRO A 147 6.80 -17.89 10.31
C PRO A 147 6.86 -16.78 9.25
N MET A 148 6.53 -15.55 9.67
CA MET A 148 6.71 -14.34 8.85
C MET A 148 7.93 -13.62 9.39
N ARG A 149 8.94 -13.44 8.54
CA ARG A 149 10.24 -12.93 8.95
C ARG A 149 10.71 -11.83 8.02
N VAL A 150 11.33 -10.79 8.60
CA VAL A 150 12.16 -9.86 7.84
C VAL A 150 13.56 -10.43 7.85
N VAL A 151 14.04 -10.83 6.67
CA VAL A 151 15.34 -11.49 6.49
C VAL A 151 16.23 -10.71 5.53
N SER A 152 17.54 -10.89 5.65
CA SER A 152 18.52 -10.44 4.64
C SER A 152 19.59 -11.50 4.42
N GLY A 153 20.28 -11.45 3.29
CA GLY A 153 21.34 -12.40 2.95
C GLY A 153 20.88 -13.41 1.90
N PRO A 154 21.82 -14.19 1.33
CA PRO A 154 21.51 -15.15 0.29
C PRO A 154 20.75 -16.35 0.85
N VAL A 155 20.09 -17.08 -0.05
CA VAL A 155 19.34 -18.30 0.29
C VAL A 155 20.24 -19.27 1.06
N GLY A 156 19.76 -19.75 2.21
CA GLY A 156 20.46 -20.66 3.11
C GLY A 156 21.49 -20.01 4.06
N LYS A 157 21.67 -18.68 3.99
CA LYS A 157 22.48 -17.88 4.93
C LYS A 157 21.74 -16.61 5.37
N GLU A 158 20.43 -16.73 5.55
CA GLU A 158 19.57 -15.62 5.93
C GLU A 158 19.82 -15.20 7.38
N LYS A 159 20.04 -13.90 7.58
CA LYS A 159 19.97 -13.25 8.88
C LYS A 159 18.54 -12.81 9.13
N ILE A 160 17.95 -13.28 10.23
CA ILE A 160 16.61 -12.87 10.68
C ILE A 160 16.75 -11.56 11.48
N HIS A 161 16.07 -10.50 11.02
CA HIS A 161 16.01 -9.21 11.72
C HIS A 161 14.79 -9.10 12.61
N PHE A 162 13.68 -9.73 12.20
CA PHE A 162 12.41 -9.66 12.89
C PHE A 162 11.56 -10.89 12.61
N ASP A 163 10.94 -11.47 13.63
CA ASP A 163 9.84 -12.42 13.49
C ASP A 163 8.53 -11.72 13.86
N ALA A 164 7.51 -11.84 13.02
CA ALA A 164 6.17 -11.34 13.30
C ALA A 164 5.38 -12.25 14.26
N PRO A 165 4.31 -11.74 14.93
CA PRO A 165 3.50 -12.50 15.88
C PRO A 165 3.00 -13.83 15.29
N PRO A 166 3.09 -14.98 15.96
CA PRO A 166 2.62 -16.27 15.45
C PRO A 166 1.21 -16.20 14.85
N SER A 167 0.93 -16.99 13.82
CA SER A 167 -0.34 -16.89 13.09
C SER A 167 -1.58 -17.18 13.92
N ASN A 168 -1.46 -17.97 15.00
CA ASN A 168 -2.53 -18.20 15.97
C ASN A 168 -2.83 -16.98 16.87
N ARG A 169 -2.11 -15.86 16.72
CA ARG A 169 -2.34 -14.58 17.41
C ARG A 169 -2.82 -13.47 16.47
N ILE A 170 -3.18 -13.81 15.23
CA ILE A 170 -3.65 -12.87 14.22
C ILE A 170 -5.13 -13.19 13.97
N GLU A 171 -6.02 -12.28 14.39
CA GLU A 171 -7.46 -12.26 14.07
C GLU A 171 -8.06 -10.88 14.35
#